data_AF-A0AAW2VRP6-F1
#
_entry.id   AF-A0AAW2VRP6-F1
#
_cell.length_a   1.000
_cell.length_b   1.000
_cell.length_c   1.000
_cell.angle_alpha   90.00
_cell.angle_beta   90.00
_cell.angle_gamma   90.00
#
_symmetry.space_group_name_H-M   'P 1'
#
loop_
_entity.id
_entity.type
_entity.pdbx_description
1 polymer ?
#
loop_
_entity_poly.entity_id
_entity_poly.type
_entity_poly.pdbx_seq_one_letter_code
_entity_poly.pdbx_strand_id
1 'polypeptide(L)' 'GLRWYARNLRIDEDGDVADEFLDEVSPNMQENMEEHNRKLPRFEVKYSTRPAKVVNQALLANGKIQQHVEFQGRLEWV' A
#
# COMPACT_ATOMS: atom_id res chain seq x y z
N GLY A 1 9.30 2.40 -18.05
CA GLY A 1 10.32 1.42 -17.60
C GLY A 1 10.26 1.27 -16.09
N LEU A 2 10.89 0.24 -15.52
CA LEU A 2 10.76 -0.13 -14.08
C LEU A 2 11.08 1.04 -13.11
N ARG A 3 12.06 1.88 -13.45
CA ARG A 3 12.40 3.08 -12.65
C ARG A 3 11.30 4.13 -12.60
N TRP A 4 10.41 4.19 -13.59
CA TRP A 4 9.25 5.10 -13.56
C TRP A 4 8.20 4.56 -12.59
N TYR A 5 7.93 3.25 -12.66
CA TYR A 5 7.01 2.58 -11.74
C TYR A 5 7.46 2.70 -10.28
N ALA A 6 8.77 2.59 -10.03
CA ALA A 6 9.37 2.78 -8.70
C ALA A 6 9.01 4.10 -8.02
N ARG A 7 8.72 5.17 -8.80
CA ARG A 7 8.45 6.51 -8.28
C ARG A 7 7.04 6.66 -7.72
N ASN A 8 6.12 5.80 -8.15
CA ASN A 8 4.73 5.82 -7.68
C ASN A 8 4.55 4.94 -6.43
N LEU A 9 5.50 4.05 -6.15
CA LEU A 9 5.46 3.19 -4.97
C LEU A 9 5.43 4.01 -3.68
N ARG A 10 4.57 3.57 -2.76
CA ARG A 10 4.41 4.07 -1.40
C ARG A 10 4.77 2.97 -0.41
N ILE A 11 5.16 3.39 0.78
CA ILE A 11 5.42 2.53 1.93
C ILE A 11 4.53 2.97 3.08
N ASP A 12 3.96 2.02 3.80
CA ASP A 12 3.13 2.30 4.96
C ASP A 12 3.90 2.18 6.29
N GLU A 13 3.19 2.22 7.41
CA GLU A 13 3.79 2.21 8.75
C GLU A 13 4.37 0.85 9.14
N ASP A 14 3.90 -0.22 8.50
CA ASP A 14 4.33 -1.60 8.73
C ASP A 14 5.49 -1.99 7.81
N GLY A 15 5.79 -1.16 6.79
CA GLY A 15 6.88 -1.38 5.84
C GLY A 15 6.43 -2.08 4.56
N ASP A 16 5.13 -2.29 4.37
CA ASP A 16 4.59 -2.83 3.14
C ASP A 16 4.75 -1.81 2.01
N VAL A 17 4.98 -2.29 0.78
CA VAL A 17 5.18 -1.44 -0.41
C VAL A 17 4.14 -1.74 -1.48
N ALA A 18 3.41 -0.71 -1.91
CA ALA A 18 2.39 -0.79 -2.95
C ALA A 18 2.27 0.55 -3.70
N ASP A 19 1.63 0.54 -4.88
CA ASP A 19 1.32 1.77 -5.61
C ASP A 19 0.29 2.62 -4.85
N GLU A 20 -0.69 1.96 -4.22
CA GLU A 20 -1.74 2.57 -3.41
C GLU A 20 -2.07 1.69 -2.20
N PHE A 21 -2.47 2.32 -1.10
CA PHE A 21 -2.93 1.64 0.11
C PHE A 21 -4.36 2.08 0.42
N LEU A 22 -5.16 1.14 0.91
CA LEU A 22 -6.54 1.38 1.29
C LEU A 22 -6.76 0.97 2.75
N ASP A 23 -7.47 1.79 3.51
CA ASP A 23 -7.96 1.45 4.85
C ASP A 23 -9.38 0.88 4.74
N GLU A 24 -9.61 -0.22 5.46
CA GLU A 24 -10.95 -0.78 5.63
C GLU A 24 -11.74 0.08 6.63
N VAL A 25 -12.76 0.76 6.15
CA VAL A 25 -13.68 1.55 6.95
C VAL A 25 -14.89 0.69 7.29
N SER A 26 -14.97 0.29 8.55
CA SER A 26 -16.15 -0.42 9.04
C SER A 26 -17.39 0.49 8.98
N PRO A 27 -18.57 -0.01 8.57
CA PRO A 27 -19.78 0.80 8.48
C PRO A 27 -20.38 1.27 9.83
N ASN A 28 -19.69 1.08 10.96
CA ASN A 28 -20.22 1.31 12.29
C ASN A 28 -19.80 2.66 12.86
N MET A 29 -20.41 3.76 12.37
CA MET A 29 -20.64 4.96 13.23
C MET A 29 -21.58 6.03 12.63
N GLN A 30 -22.08 5.88 11.39
CA GLN A 30 -23.05 6.82 10.84
C GLN A 30 -24.41 6.13 10.63
N GLU A 31 -25.36 6.59 11.45
CA GLU A 31 -26.82 6.40 11.37
C GLU A 31 -27.28 5.00 11.79
N ASN A 32 -27.80 4.81 13.01
CA ASN A 32 -29.20 5.14 13.35
C ASN A 32 -30.03 5.64 12.15
N MET A 33 -30.17 4.80 11.13
CA MET A 33 -31.40 4.63 10.37
C MET A 33 -31.19 3.50 9.34
N GLU A 34 -32.11 2.54 9.38
CA GLU A 34 -32.44 1.60 8.30
C GLU A 34 -31.62 0.31 8.21
N GLU A 35 -32.04 -0.62 9.06
CA GLU A 35 -31.98 -2.08 8.89
C GLU A 35 -32.52 -2.52 7.51
N HIS A 36 -31.69 -2.62 6.45
CA HIS A 36 -31.91 -3.66 5.42
C HIS A 36 -30.80 -3.93 4.40
N ASN A 37 -29.58 -3.44 4.57
CA ASN A 37 -28.50 -3.77 3.64
C ASN A 37 -27.27 -4.22 4.43
N ARG A 38 -26.80 -5.45 4.18
CA ARG A 38 -25.47 -5.91 4.62
C ARG A 38 -24.46 -4.90 4.08
N LYS A 39 -24.09 -3.90 4.89
CA LYS A 39 -23.15 -2.86 4.50
C LYS A 39 -21.81 -3.56 4.25
N LEU A 40 -21.47 -3.74 2.98
CA LEU A 40 -20.19 -4.29 2.56
C LEU A 40 -19.06 -3.43 3.16
N PRO A 41 -17.90 -4.02 3.47
CA PRO A 41 -16.73 -3.24 3.87
C PRO A 41 -16.47 -2.11 2.86
N ARG A 42 -16.30 -0.88 3.34
CA ARG A 42 -15.92 0.26 2.49
C ARG A 42 -14.42 0.41 2.59
N PHE A 43 -13.75 0.64 1.46
CA PHE A 43 -12.31 0.88 1.43
C PHE A 43 -12.06 2.32 0.99
N GLU A 44 -11.19 3.02 1.70
CA GLU A 44 -10.80 4.40 1.41
C GLU A 44 -9.28 4.51 1.30
N VAL A 45 -8.79 5.50 0.55
CA VAL A 45 -7.35 5.70 0.36
C VAL A 45 -6.68 6.01 1.70
N LYS A 46 -5.64 5.24 2.05
CA LYS A 46 -4.80 5.44 3.23
C LYS A 46 -3.80 6.57 2.96
N TYR A 47 -4.04 7.74 3.54
CA TYR A 47 -3.21 8.93 3.36
C TYR A 47 -1.95 8.96 4.26
N SER A 48 -1.82 8.05 5.22
CA SER A 48 -0.65 7.99 6.13
C SER A 48 0.62 7.45 5.47
N THR A 49 0.52 6.91 4.27
CA THR A 49 1.65 6.34 3.52
C THR A 49 2.64 7.39 3.04
N ARG A 50 3.89 7.00 2.88
CA ARG A 50 4.98 7.86 2.40
C ARG A 50 5.52 7.35 1.07
N PRO A 51 6.10 8.20 0.21
CA PRO A 51 6.79 7.71 -0.98
C PRO A 51 7.89 6.70 -0.61
N ALA A 52 7.92 5.55 -1.27
CA ALA A 52 8.91 4.51 -1.02
C ALA A 52 10.28 4.94 -1.59
N LYS A 53 11.32 4.84 -0.78
CA LYS A 53 12.69 5.15 -1.22
C LYS A 53 13.32 3.90 -1.85
N VAL A 54 13.01 3.69 -3.13
CA VAL A 54 13.56 2.56 -3.91
C VAL A 54 14.99 2.86 -4.34
N VAL A 55 15.93 2.05 -3.86
CA VAL A 55 17.36 2.16 -4.19
C VAL A 55 17.72 1.29 -5.39
N ASN A 56 17.12 0.11 -5.52
CA ASN A 56 17.39 -0.80 -6.62
C ASN A 56 16.15 -1.66 -6.96
N GLN A 57 16.16 -2.28 -8.13
CA GLN A 57 15.11 -3.16 -8.61
C GLN A 57 15.72 -4.35 -9.35
N ALA A 58 15.20 -5.55 -9.11
CA ALA A 58 15.63 -6.76 -9.79
C ALA A 58 14.42 -7.50 -10.37
N LEU A 59 14.55 -8.00 -11.61
CA LEU A 59 13.60 -8.95 -12.18
C LEU A 59 14.10 -10.35 -11.87
N LEU A 60 13.33 -11.10 -11.09
CA LEU A 60 13.62 -12.48 -10.76
C LEU A 60 13.26 -13.40 -11.93
N ALA A 61 13.88 -14.59 -11.97
CA ALA A 61 13.61 -15.60 -12.99
C ALA A 61 12.15 -16.10 -13.00
N ASN A 62 11.42 -15.92 -11.89
CA ASN A 62 10.00 -16.25 -11.77
C ASN A 62 9.06 -15.14 -12.31
N GLY A 63 9.61 -14.09 -12.92
CA GLY A 63 8.84 -12.97 -13.47
C GLY A 63 8.38 -11.94 -12.44
N LYS A 64 8.71 -12.12 -11.14
CA LYS A 64 8.44 -11.12 -10.11
C LYS A 64 9.52 -10.04 -10.12
N ILE A 65 9.10 -8.81 -9.82
CA ILE A 65 10.02 -7.69 -9.62
C ILE A 65 10.21 -7.54 -8.12
N GLN A 66 11.46 -7.55 -7.68
CA GLN A 66 11.83 -7.18 -6.31
C GLN A 66 12.29 -5.73 -6.26
N GLN A 67 11.90 -5.05 -5.20
CA GLN A 67 12.25 -3.67 -4.88
C GLN A 67 13.19 -3.67 -3.68
N HIS A 68 14.33 -3.00 -3.79
CA HIS A 68 15.20 -2.75 -2.63
C HIS A 68 14.87 -1.37 -2.07
N VAL A 69 14.20 -1.33 -0.93
CA VAL A 69 13.65 -0.10 -0.34
C VAL A 69 14.34 0.24 0.97
N GLU A 70 14.50 1.53 1.25
CA GLU A 70 14.94 2.00 2.57
C GLU A 70 13.72 2.27 3.47
N PHE A 71 13.63 1.57 4.59
CA PHE A 71 12.60 1.73 5.61
C PHE A 71 13.23 1.85 6.99
N GLN A 72 12.88 2.92 7.73
CA GLN A 72 13.39 3.19 9.07
C GLN A 72 14.94 3.11 9.22
N GLY A 73 15.67 3.49 8.17
CA GLY A 73 17.14 3.46 8.14
C GLY A 73 17.74 2.08 7.82
N ARG A 74 16.93 1.09 7.44
CA ARG A 74 17.34 -0.23 6.98
C ARG A 74 16.99 -0.41 5.51
N LEU A 75 17.75 -1.25 4.82
CA LEU A 75 17.52 -1.61 3.42
C LEU A 75 16.93 -3.01 3.38
N GLU A 76 15.76 -3.15 2.76
CA GLU A 76 15.02 -4.40 2.70
C GLU A 76 14.55 -4.70 1.28
N TRP A 77 14.51 -5.99 0.94
CA TRP A 77 14.00 -6.48 -0.33
C TRP A 77 12.54 -6.89 -0.16
N VAL A 78 11.65 -6.26 -0.94
CA VAL A 78 10.22 -6.53 -1.00
C VAL A 78 9.78 -6.96 -2.40
#